data_AF-A0A9X2MHW0-F1
#
_entry.id   AF-A0A9X2MHW0-F1
#
_cell.length_a   1.000
_cell.length_b   1.000
_cell.length_c   1.000
_cell.angle_alpha   90.00
_cell.angle_beta   90.00
_cell.angle_gamma   90.00
#
_symmetry.space_group_name_H-M   'P 1'
#
loop_
_entity.id
_entity.type
_entity.pdbx_description
1 polymer ?
#
loop_
_entity_poly.entity_id
_entity_poly.type
_entity_poly.pdbx_seq_one_letter_code
_entity_poly.pdbx_strand_id
1 'polypeptide(L)'
;METKRIVSLLLICAILVVTNSNVFANENSKLKVIECVKKDGKTIKEISKIGNTYYYYEDNNKFTLSISRNSNGDVEVNMKDKSNPSIINSTMLNNRIEKDYVTDFKEIRENILEEHIELNKKVFIPEDYTNLIKDEHHAEIANNDIMLIRGGLVDKYGEPYRNKYLESLTERGLTAKLYESKNFEIYRYHDWLVYAGTTAGAIAALISIPMSAVAAVLTLVSLGSGVYGVVEDIMVREFVANVHYNKTVNVGNSYPYRAGKTEKNRAIVGDKDIVILHKDTIADHDYNDNYSLLKKGIDNYIKFN
;
A
#
# COMPACT_ATOMS: atom_id res chain seq x y z
N MET A 1 -34.42 -44.82 -19.47
CA MET A 1 -33.63 -44.32 -18.31
C MET A 1 -32.21 -43.88 -18.72
N GLU A 2 -31.65 -44.47 -19.78
CA GLU A 2 -30.31 -44.16 -20.30
C GLU A 2 -30.19 -42.77 -20.95
N THR A 3 -31.23 -42.30 -21.65
CA THR A 3 -31.22 -40.99 -22.33
C THR A 3 -31.05 -39.81 -21.37
N LYS A 4 -31.60 -39.89 -20.15
CA LYS A 4 -31.45 -38.82 -19.14
C LYS A 4 -30.02 -38.76 -18.59
N ARG A 5 -29.34 -39.90 -18.42
CA ARG A 5 -27.94 -39.94 -17.97
C ARG A 5 -26.99 -39.38 -19.03
N ILE A 6 -27.23 -39.67 -20.31
CA ILE A 6 -26.44 -39.14 -21.43
C ILE A 6 -26.59 -37.62 -21.54
N VAL A 7 -27.81 -37.09 -21.39
CA VAL A 7 -28.05 -35.64 -21.40
C VAL A 7 -27.40 -34.95 -20.19
N SER A 8 -27.44 -35.55 -18.99
CA SER A 8 -26.75 -34.99 -17.82
C SER A 8 -25.23 -35.03 -17.95
N LEU A 9 -24.65 -36.08 -18.53
CA LEU A 9 -23.21 -36.17 -18.82
C LEU A 9 -22.79 -35.15 -19.90
N LEU A 10 -23.61 -34.94 -20.94
CA LEU A 10 -23.39 -33.89 -21.93
C LEU A 10 -23.49 -32.49 -21.32
N LEU A 11 -24.41 -32.28 -20.37
CA LEU A 11 -24.54 -31.01 -19.65
C LEU A 11 -23.34 -30.77 -18.73
N ILE A 12 -22.85 -31.79 -18.02
CA ILE A 12 -21.63 -31.69 -17.20
C ILE A 12 -20.39 -31.45 -18.07
N CYS A 13 -20.26 -32.12 -19.21
CA CYS A 13 -19.19 -31.86 -20.16
C CYS A 13 -19.31 -30.47 -20.80
N ALA A 14 -20.53 -29.99 -21.10
CA ALA A 14 -20.75 -28.63 -21.59
C ALA A 14 -20.44 -27.59 -20.52
N ILE A 15 -20.80 -27.83 -19.26
CA ILE A 15 -20.41 -26.98 -18.13
C ILE A 15 -18.89 -27.02 -17.98
N LEU A 16 -18.22 -28.17 -18.05
CA LEU A 16 -16.75 -28.27 -17.99
C LEU A 16 -16.03 -27.60 -19.18
N VAL A 17 -16.66 -27.54 -20.36
CA VAL A 17 -16.13 -26.82 -21.54
C VAL A 17 -16.42 -25.31 -21.46
N VAL A 18 -17.48 -24.89 -20.77
CA VAL A 18 -17.81 -23.47 -20.52
C VAL A 18 -17.10 -22.92 -19.26
N THR A 19 -16.76 -23.77 -18.29
CA THR A 19 -15.95 -23.45 -17.10
C THR A 19 -14.46 -23.69 -17.30
N ASN A 20 -14.05 -24.25 -18.44
CA ASN A 20 -12.84 -23.76 -19.08
C ASN A 20 -13.15 -22.35 -19.58
N SER A 21 -13.35 -21.40 -18.65
CA SER A 21 -12.79 -20.09 -18.90
C SER A 21 -11.35 -20.41 -19.24
N ASN A 22 -11.02 -20.32 -20.53
CA ASN A 22 -9.70 -19.89 -20.92
C ASN A 22 -9.40 -18.80 -19.91
N VAL A 23 -8.47 -19.07 -18.99
CA VAL A 23 -7.77 -18.04 -18.25
C VAL A 23 -7.29 -17.17 -19.38
N PHE A 24 -8.08 -16.14 -19.70
CA PHE A 24 -7.84 -15.35 -20.88
C PHE A 24 -6.44 -14.87 -20.66
N ALA A 25 -5.62 -15.28 -21.63
CA ALA A 25 -4.19 -15.15 -21.64
C ALA A 25 -3.81 -13.87 -20.93
N ASN A 26 -2.95 -14.01 -19.93
CA ASN A 26 -1.96 -13.04 -19.50
C ASN A 26 -1.87 -11.87 -20.49
N GLU A 27 -2.79 -10.91 -20.36
CA GLU A 27 -2.60 -9.66 -21.03
C GLU A 27 -1.39 -9.12 -20.30
N ASN A 28 -0.28 -9.07 -21.01
CA ASN A 28 0.82 -8.17 -20.69
C ASN A 28 0.34 -6.71 -20.80
N SER A 29 -0.83 -6.38 -20.26
CA SER A 29 -1.30 -5.04 -20.01
C SER A 29 -0.47 -4.51 -18.86
N LYS A 30 0.79 -4.20 -19.20
CA LYS A 30 1.71 -3.49 -18.32
C LYS A 30 0.95 -2.28 -17.79
N LEU A 31 0.88 -2.20 -16.46
CA LEU A 31 0.29 -1.05 -15.81
C LEU A 31 1.00 0.21 -16.28
N LYS A 32 0.21 1.18 -16.75
CA LYS A 32 0.72 2.50 -17.11
C LYS A 32 0.17 3.50 -16.11
N VAL A 33 1.04 4.01 -15.24
CA VAL A 33 0.73 5.22 -14.45
C VAL A 33 0.72 6.40 -15.43
N ILE A 34 -0.45 7.04 -15.56
CA ILE A 34 -0.66 8.20 -16.44
C ILE A 34 -0.32 9.47 -15.68
N GLU A 35 -0.84 9.58 -14.46
CA GLU A 35 -0.62 10.73 -13.59
C GLU A 35 -0.45 10.23 -12.15
N CYS A 36 0.50 10.80 -11.40
CA CYS A 36 0.62 10.55 -9.97
C CYS A 36 1.06 11.84 -9.27
N VAL A 37 0.18 12.36 -8.41
CA VAL A 37 0.46 13.52 -7.56
C VAL A 37 0.55 13.05 -6.12
N LYS A 38 1.72 13.23 -5.52
CA LYS A 38 1.96 12.98 -4.09
C LYS A 38 2.21 14.30 -3.39
N LYS A 39 1.36 14.67 -2.44
CA LYS A 39 1.53 15.87 -1.61
C LYS A 39 1.90 15.44 -0.19
N ASP A 40 3.11 15.79 0.22
CA ASP A 40 3.65 15.58 1.59
C ASP A 40 3.54 14.14 2.12
N GLY A 41 3.44 13.14 1.24
CA GLY A 41 3.17 11.73 1.58
C GLY A 41 1.74 11.44 2.11
N LYS A 42 0.96 12.48 2.41
CA LYS A 42 -0.36 12.40 3.05
C LYS A 42 -1.53 12.32 2.07
N THR A 43 -1.33 12.76 0.84
CA THR A 43 -2.34 12.65 -0.20
C THR A 43 -1.74 12.11 -1.47
N ILE A 44 -2.35 11.04 -1.96
CA ILE A 44 -1.99 10.41 -3.22
C ILE A 44 -3.18 10.58 -4.16
N LYS A 45 -2.91 11.08 -5.37
CA LYS A 45 -3.82 10.97 -6.50
C LYS A 45 -3.09 10.23 -7.60
N GLU A 46 -3.68 9.17 -8.11
CA GLU A 46 -3.11 8.38 -9.20
C GLU A 46 -4.19 8.14 -10.26
N ILE A 47 -3.82 8.37 -11.51
CA ILE A 47 -4.55 7.85 -12.66
C ILE A 47 -3.66 6.80 -13.31
N SER A 48 -4.17 5.60 -13.44
CA SER A 48 -3.47 4.48 -14.07
C SER A 48 -4.36 3.76 -15.05
N LYS A 49 -3.74 2.97 -15.93
CA LYS A 49 -4.41 2.18 -16.94
C LYS A 49 -3.89 0.75 -16.92
N ILE A 50 -4.83 -0.19 -16.90
CA ILE A 50 -4.60 -1.62 -17.09
C ILE A 50 -5.52 -2.06 -18.22
N GLY A 51 -4.93 -2.57 -19.30
CA GLY A 51 -5.63 -2.88 -20.55
C GLY A 51 -6.38 -1.67 -21.07
N ASN A 52 -7.70 -1.80 -21.23
CA ASN A 52 -8.59 -0.72 -21.66
C ASN A 52 -9.35 -0.02 -20.53
N THR A 53 -9.00 -0.32 -19.28
CA THR A 53 -9.68 0.22 -18.10
C THR A 53 -8.80 1.28 -17.44
N TYR A 54 -9.40 2.46 -17.24
CA TYR A 54 -8.79 3.56 -16.51
C TYR A 54 -9.18 3.48 -15.05
N TYR A 55 -8.22 3.75 -14.18
CA TYR A 55 -8.44 3.82 -12.75
C TYR A 55 -8.04 5.19 -12.24
N TYR A 56 -8.90 5.78 -11.43
CA TYR A 56 -8.61 6.89 -10.55
C TYR A 56 -8.48 6.37 -9.13
N TYR A 57 -7.49 6.86 -8.42
CA TYR A 57 -7.26 6.58 -7.01
C TYR A 57 -6.97 7.89 -6.28
N GLU A 58 -7.67 8.13 -5.18
CA GLU A 58 -7.36 9.19 -4.23
C GLU A 58 -7.30 8.62 -2.82
N ASP A 59 -6.22 8.93 -2.11
CA ASP A 59 -6.09 8.62 -0.69
C ASP A 59 -5.71 9.85 0.09
N ASN A 60 -6.42 10.10 1.18
CA ASN A 60 -6.14 11.17 2.13
C ASN A 60 -6.46 10.73 3.56
N ASN A 61 -6.41 11.65 4.53
CA ASN A 61 -6.65 11.31 5.94
C ASN A 61 -8.10 10.89 6.26
N LYS A 62 -9.07 11.23 5.41
CA LYS A 62 -10.49 10.97 5.63
C LYS A 62 -10.96 9.72 4.91
N PHE A 63 -10.55 9.52 3.65
CA PHE A 63 -11.06 8.44 2.83
C PHE A 63 -10.02 7.93 1.82
N THR A 64 -10.30 6.75 1.30
CA THR A 64 -9.74 6.23 0.05
C THR A 64 -10.86 6.11 -0.97
N LEU A 65 -10.68 6.63 -2.18
CA LEU A 65 -11.61 6.56 -3.29
C LEU A 65 -10.91 5.91 -4.48
N SER A 66 -11.53 4.88 -5.04
CA SER A 66 -11.15 4.28 -6.30
C SER A 66 -12.32 4.35 -7.27
N ILE A 67 -12.04 4.77 -8.50
CA ILE A 67 -13.01 4.77 -9.59
C ILE A 67 -12.37 3.99 -10.73
N SER A 68 -13.02 2.97 -11.25
CA SER A 68 -12.62 2.32 -12.50
C SER A 68 -13.60 2.68 -13.59
N ARG A 69 -13.11 2.83 -14.83
CA ARG A 69 -13.93 3.03 -16.03
C ARG A 69 -13.42 2.13 -17.13
N ASN A 70 -14.26 1.21 -17.58
CA ASN A 70 -13.95 0.31 -18.69
C ASN A 70 -14.15 0.99 -20.06
N SER A 71 -13.83 0.28 -21.14
CA SER A 71 -14.06 0.76 -22.52
C SER A 71 -15.53 0.91 -22.90
N ASN A 72 -16.43 0.23 -22.20
CA ASN A 72 -17.88 0.29 -22.43
C ASN A 72 -18.52 1.50 -21.73
N GLY A 73 -17.74 2.26 -20.94
CA GLY A 73 -18.22 3.39 -20.16
C GLY A 73 -18.89 3.01 -18.85
N ASP A 74 -18.83 1.74 -18.43
CA ASP A 74 -19.24 1.37 -17.08
C ASP A 74 -18.18 1.84 -16.10
N VAL A 75 -18.66 2.43 -15.02
CA VAL A 75 -17.86 3.01 -13.96
C VAL A 75 -18.16 2.28 -12.67
N GLU A 76 -17.16 1.67 -12.07
CA GLU A 76 -17.24 1.19 -10.70
C GLU A 76 -16.61 2.20 -9.76
N VAL A 77 -17.33 2.60 -8.73
CA VAL A 77 -16.85 3.50 -7.68
C VAL A 77 -16.76 2.70 -6.40
N ASN A 78 -15.63 2.80 -5.70
CA ASN A 78 -15.38 2.21 -4.39
C ASN A 78 -14.78 3.28 -3.47
N MET A 79 -15.38 3.50 -2.30
CA MET A 79 -14.94 4.48 -1.32
C MET A 79 -14.88 3.85 0.07
N LYS A 80 -13.73 3.95 0.72
CA LYS A 80 -13.51 3.54 2.10
C LYS A 80 -13.39 4.78 2.99
N ASP A 81 -14.26 4.90 3.98
CA ASP A 81 -14.11 5.87 5.05
C ASP A 81 -13.06 5.36 6.04
N LYS A 82 -12.01 6.14 6.32
CA LYS A 82 -10.95 5.75 7.25
C LYS A 82 -11.38 5.81 8.72
N SER A 83 -12.52 6.41 9.03
CA SER A 83 -13.14 6.31 10.36
C SER A 83 -13.70 4.92 10.63
N ASN A 84 -14.02 4.14 9.59
CA ASN A 84 -14.53 2.78 9.70
C ASN A 84 -13.81 1.84 8.73
N PRO A 85 -12.69 1.23 9.15
CA PRO A 85 -11.81 0.50 8.25
C PRO A 85 -12.42 -0.76 7.63
N SER A 86 -13.55 -1.26 8.16
CA SER A 86 -14.19 -2.50 7.73
C SER A 86 -15.29 -2.30 6.68
N ILE A 87 -15.51 -1.08 6.20
CA ILE A 87 -16.65 -0.75 5.35
C ILE A 87 -16.17 -0.07 4.08
N ILE A 88 -16.58 -0.60 2.93
CA ILE A 88 -16.38 0.02 1.62
C ILE A 88 -17.75 0.31 1.04
N ASN A 89 -18.01 1.57 0.72
CA ASN A 89 -19.20 1.96 -0.02
C ASN A 89 -18.89 1.88 -1.51
N SER A 90 -19.80 1.34 -2.31
CA SER A 90 -19.58 1.13 -3.74
C SER A 90 -20.83 1.39 -4.56
N THR A 91 -20.65 1.76 -5.82
CA THR A 91 -21.74 1.85 -6.78
C THR A 91 -21.25 1.56 -8.20
N MET A 92 -22.18 1.24 -9.09
CA MET A 92 -21.93 1.04 -10.51
C MET A 92 -22.73 2.07 -11.30
N LEU A 93 -22.08 2.81 -12.19
CA LEU A 93 -22.71 3.76 -13.11
C LEU A 93 -22.50 3.25 -14.53
N ASN A 94 -23.56 2.99 -15.27
CA ASN A 94 -23.47 2.40 -16.61
C ASN A 94 -23.43 3.48 -17.71
N ASN A 95 -22.79 3.16 -18.83
CA ASN A 95 -22.84 3.92 -20.09
C ASN A 95 -22.35 5.39 -20.04
N ARG A 96 -21.32 5.72 -19.25
CA ARG A 96 -20.69 7.06 -19.24
C ARG A 96 -19.60 7.20 -20.31
N ILE A 97 -19.96 7.10 -21.59
CA ILE A 97 -18.97 7.10 -22.70
C ILE A 97 -18.51 8.53 -23.09
N GLU A 98 -19.30 9.57 -22.79
CA GLU A 98 -19.21 10.85 -23.52
C GLU A 98 -18.13 11.86 -23.07
N LYS A 99 -17.39 11.62 -21.98
CA LYS A 99 -16.41 12.60 -21.44
C LYS A 99 -14.97 12.08 -21.47
N ASP A 100 -14.01 13.00 -21.63
CA ASP A 100 -12.60 12.75 -21.33
C ASP A 100 -12.45 12.19 -19.92
N TYR A 101 -11.65 11.13 -19.76
CA TYR A 101 -11.61 10.33 -18.52
C TYR A 101 -11.16 11.14 -17.30
N VAL A 102 -10.27 12.12 -17.47
CA VAL A 102 -9.82 12.99 -16.36
C VAL A 102 -10.95 13.88 -15.87
N THR A 103 -11.67 14.49 -16.82
CA THR A 103 -12.82 15.35 -16.52
C THR A 103 -13.96 14.56 -15.87
N ASP A 104 -14.22 13.36 -16.38
CA ASP A 104 -15.23 12.44 -15.86
C ASP A 104 -14.94 11.97 -14.44
N PHE A 105 -13.70 11.56 -14.14
CA PHE A 105 -13.32 11.18 -12.77
C PHE A 105 -13.43 12.33 -11.77
N LYS A 106 -13.07 13.55 -12.18
CA LYS A 106 -13.21 14.74 -11.33
C LYS A 106 -14.67 15.02 -10.98
N GLU A 107 -15.55 14.97 -11.98
CA GLU A 107 -16.98 15.18 -11.80
C GLU A 107 -17.63 14.07 -10.95
N ILE A 108 -17.29 12.80 -11.19
CA ILE A 108 -17.79 11.68 -10.39
C ILE A 108 -17.36 11.85 -8.93
N ARG A 109 -16.09 12.18 -8.69
CA ARG A 109 -15.56 12.47 -7.35
C ARG A 109 -16.33 13.60 -6.67
N GLU A 110 -16.53 14.73 -7.34
CA GLU A 110 -17.25 15.88 -6.77
C GLU A 110 -18.69 15.49 -6.40
N ASN A 111 -19.40 14.81 -7.31
CA ASN A 111 -20.76 14.34 -7.07
C ASN A 111 -20.86 13.31 -5.92
N ILE A 112 -19.84 12.48 -5.70
CA ILE A 112 -19.81 11.58 -4.53
C ILE A 112 -19.66 12.37 -3.24
N LEU A 113 -18.75 13.35 -3.21
CA LEU A 113 -18.46 14.13 -2.01
C LEU A 113 -19.57 15.12 -1.66
N GLU A 114 -20.33 15.57 -2.65
CA GLU A 114 -21.52 16.42 -2.50
C GLU A 114 -22.80 15.59 -2.31
N GLU A 115 -22.69 14.27 -2.16
CA GLU A 115 -23.81 13.34 -1.94
C GLU A 115 -24.85 13.31 -3.08
N HIS A 116 -24.48 13.73 -4.29
CA HIS A 116 -25.29 13.60 -5.50
C HIS A 116 -25.27 12.18 -6.10
N ILE A 117 -24.30 11.34 -5.72
CA ILE A 117 -24.23 9.91 -6.09
C ILE A 117 -24.29 9.08 -4.81
N GLU A 118 -25.36 8.30 -4.67
CA GLU A 118 -25.53 7.39 -3.54
C GLU A 118 -24.60 6.17 -3.69
N LEU A 119 -23.86 5.87 -2.62
CA LEU A 119 -23.00 4.70 -2.55
C LEU A 119 -23.64 3.61 -1.69
N ASN A 120 -23.74 2.41 -2.24
CA ASN A 120 -24.25 1.26 -1.51
C ASN A 120 -23.16 0.70 -0.60
N LYS A 121 -23.51 0.49 0.67
CA LYS A 121 -22.61 -0.11 1.65
C LYS A 121 -22.31 -1.57 1.29
N LYS A 122 -21.06 -1.88 0.97
CA LYS A 122 -20.53 -3.26 0.97
C LYS A 122 -19.74 -3.46 2.25
N VAL A 123 -20.23 -4.35 3.11
CA VAL A 123 -19.46 -4.74 4.29
C VAL A 123 -18.44 -5.78 3.85
N PHE A 124 -17.17 -5.41 3.90
CA PHE A 124 -16.09 -6.37 3.78
C PHE A 124 -15.75 -6.77 5.21
N ILE A 125 -16.40 -7.83 5.69
CA ILE A 125 -16.06 -8.40 7.00
C ILE A 125 -14.87 -9.31 6.73
N PRO A 126 -13.65 -8.99 7.21
CA PRO A 126 -12.69 -10.06 7.45
C PRO A 126 -13.34 -10.92 8.53
N GLU A 127 -13.90 -12.07 8.15
CA GLU A 127 -14.47 -13.00 9.13
C GLU A 127 -13.42 -13.25 10.22
N ASP A 128 -13.85 -13.14 11.48
CA ASP A 128 -13.01 -13.26 12.66
C ASP A 128 -12.04 -14.44 12.51
N TYR A 129 -10.77 -14.08 12.37
CA TYR A 129 -9.64 -14.96 12.10
C TYR A 129 -9.30 -15.90 13.25
N THR A 130 -10.13 -16.02 14.28
CA THR A 130 -9.82 -16.82 15.47
C THR A 130 -9.65 -18.32 15.18
N ASN A 131 -10.03 -18.82 14.00
CA ASN A 131 -9.99 -20.25 13.67
C ASN A 131 -8.99 -20.69 12.58
N LEU A 132 -8.26 -19.76 11.94
CA LEU A 132 -7.09 -20.10 11.10
C LEU A 132 -5.76 -20.01 11.88
N ILE A 133 -5.81 -19.55 13.14
CA ILE A 133 -4.66 -19.34 14.02
C ILE A 133 -4.42 -20.59 14.88
N LYS A 134 -3.99 -21.69 14.24
CA LYS A 134 -3.24 -22.77 14.92
C LYS A 134 -2.36 -23.45 13.89
N ASP A 135 -1.09 -23.04 13.81
CA ASP A 135 0.06 -23.95 13.76
C ASP A 135 1.33 -23.22 13.33
N GLU A 136 2.45 -23.82 13.73
CA GLU A 136 3.84 -23.38 13.64
C GLU A 136 4.30 -22.93 12.22
N HIS A 137 3.51 -23.17 11.18
CA HIS A 137 3.73 -22.66 9.81
C HIS A 137 3.61 -21.13 9.66
N HIS A 138 2.91 -20.41 10.55
CA HIS A 138 2.82 -18.95 10.44
C HIS A 138 4.10 -18.21 10.83
N ALA A 139 4.91 -18.75 11.74
CA ALA A 139 6.20 -18.14 12.09
C ALA A 139 7.17 -18.17 10.90
N GLU A 140 7.14 -19.26 10.13
CA GLU A 140 7.96 -19.43 8.93
C GLU A 140 7.51 -18.51 7.78
N ILE A 141 6.19 -18.40 7.52
CA ILE A 141 5.64 -17.47 6.51
C ILE A 141 5.91 -16.00 6.89
N ALA A 142 5.74 -15.63 8.16
CA ALA A 142 6.06 -14.28 8.63
C ALA A 142 7.55 -13.96 8.49
N ASN A 143 8.44 -14.94 8.70
CA ASN A 143 9.87 -14.75 8.50
C ASN A 143 10.22 -14.51 7.02
N ASN A 144 9.61 -15.23 6.08
CA ASN A 144 9.83 -15.02 4.65
C ASN A 144 9.34 -13.63 4.20
N ASP A 145 8.14 -13.21 4.62
CA ASP A 145 7.64 -11.86 4.34
C ASP A 145 8.58 -10.80 4.92
N ILE A 146 9.05 -10.96 6.17
CA ILE A 146 9.98 -10.01 6.81
C ILE A 146 11.30 -9.93 6.05
N MET A 147 11.82 -11.04 5.52
CA MET A 147 13.04 -11.04 4.70
C MET A 147 12.83 -10.33 3.36
N LEU A 148 11.70 -10.56 2.69
CA LEU A 148 11.35 -9.83 1.47
C LEU A 148 11.25 -8.33 1.75
N ILE A 149 10.50 -7.94 2.78
CA ILE A 149 10.33 -6.54 3.18
C ILE A 149 11.68 -5.91 3.51
N ARG A 150 12.54 -6.63 4.24
CA ARG A 150 13.89 -6.16 4.54
C ARG A 150 14.70 -5.95 3.26
N GLY A 151 14.66 -6.87 2.30
CA GLY A 151 15.26 -6.71 0.98
C GLY A 151 14.78 -5.43 0.29
N GLY A 152 13.47 -5.23 0.19
CA GLY A 152 12.90 -4.02 -0.41
C GLY A 152 13.26 -2.72 0.33
N LEU A 153 13.40 -2.76 1.66
CA LEU A 153 13.91 -1.62 2.43
C LEU A 153 15.39 -1.37 2.18
N VAL A 154 16.22 -2.41 2.04
CA VAL A 154 17.64 -2.28 1.67
C VAL A 154 17.76 -1.68 0.28
N ASP A 155 17.00 -2.15 -0.70
CA ASP A 155 17.04 -1.64 -2.07
C ASP A 155 16.69 -0.14 -2.13
N LYS A 156 15.73 0.29 -1.31
CA LYS A 156 15.24 1.67 -1.30
C LYS A 156 16.07 2.62 -0.43
N TYR A 157 16.52 2.18 0.75
CA TYR A 157 17.14 3.03 1.76
C TYR A 157 18.59 2.66 2.09
N GLY A 158 19.12 1.56 1.52
CA GLY A 158 20.41 0.97 1.83
C GLY A 158 20.45 0.19 3.15
N GLU A 159 21.51 -0.57 3.39
CA GLU A 159 21.69 -1.39 4.59
C GLU A 159 21.64 -0.60 5.91
N PRO A 160 21.02 -1.15 6.99
CA PRO A 160 21.17 -0.66 8.35
C PRO A 160 22.63 -0.58 8.78
N TYR A 161 22.96 0.40 9.62
CA TYR A 161 24.31 0.57 10.16
C TYR A 161 24.27 1.19 11.55
N ARG A 162 25.38 1.07 12.29
CA ARG A 162 25.53 1.65 13.63
C ARG A 162 26.78 2.52 13.68
N ASN A 163 26.70 3.61 14.43
CA ASN A 163 27.83 4.48 14.76
C ASN A 163 28.63 4.96 13.55
N LYS A 164 27.96 5.28 12.43
CA LYS A 164 28.61 5.91 11.29
C LYS A 164 29.02 7.33 11.68
N TYR A 165 30.32 7.59 11.69
CA TYR A 165 30.83 8.94 11.94
C TYR A 165 30.37 9.90 10.83
N LEU A 166 29.88 11.06 11.24
CA LEU A 166 29.47 12.13 10.32
C LEU A 166 30.44 13.31 10.37
N GLU A 167 30.59 13.91 11.54
CA GLU A 167 31.25 15.21 11.68
C GLU A 167 31.71 15.45 13.12
N SER A 168 32.53 16.48 13.34
CA SER A 168 32.93 16.94 14.67
C SER A 168 33.00 18.45 14.75
N LEU A 169 32.86 18.98 15.97
CA LEU A 169 33.01 20.40 16.29
C LEU A 169 33.88 20.53 17.53
N THR A 170 34.85 21.44 17.50
CA THR A 170 35.63 21.81 18.69
C THR A 170 35.31 23.24 19.08
N GLU A 171 34.78 23.42 20.28
CA GLU A 171 34.44 24.73 20.83
C GLU A 171 34.70 24.73 22.34
N ARG A 172 35.20 25.85 22.89
CA ARG A 172 35.52 26.00 24.34
C ARG A 172 36.41 24.89 24.91
N GLY A 173 37.35 24.37 24.11
CA GLY A 173 38.26 23.30 24.51
C GLY A 173 37.65 21.90 24.55
N LEU A 174 36.39 21.75 24.14
CA LEU A 174 35.68 20.46 24.06
C LEU A 174 35.50 20.07 22.59
N THR A 175 35.71 18.79 22.28
CA THR A 175 35.41 18.23 20.96
C THR A 175 34.18 17.34 21.02
N ALA A 176 33.13 17.73 20.31
CA ALA A 176 31.95 16.93 20.05
C ALA A 176 32.11 16.14 18.74
N LYS A 177 31.68 14.89 18.73
CA LYS A 177 31.64 14.01 17.56
C LYS A 177 30.21 13.55 17.33
N LEU A 178 29.75 13.64 16.08
CA LEU A 178 28.40 13.24 15.67
C LEU A 178 28.47 11.88 14.98
N TYR A 179 27.60 10.96 15.43
CA TYR A 179 27.44 9.64 14.84
C TYR A 179 25.99 9.40 14.46
N GLU A 180 25.76 8.68 13.36
CA GLU A 180 24.43 8.27 12.91
C GLU A 180 24.30 6.74 12.95
N SER A 181 23.11 6.27 13.31
CA SER A 181 22.72 4.86 13.18
C SER A 181 21.40 4.79 12.43
N LYS A 182 21.25 3.77 11.58
CA LYS A 182 20.03 3.47 10.83
C LYS A 182 19.57 2.06 11.15
N ASN A 183 18.31 1.88 11.50
CA ASN A 183 17.69 0.58 11.70
C ASN A 183 16.32 0.51 11.02
N PHE A 184 15.85 -0.71 10.81
CA PHE A 184 14.52 -0.99 10.29
C PHE A 184 13.65 -1.57 11.40
N GLU A 185 12.41 -1.12 11.45
CA GLU A 185 11.36 -1.66 12.32
C GLU A 185 10.30 -2.29 11.40
N ILE A 186 10.15 -3.61 11.50
CA ILE A 186 9.22 -4.39 10.68
C ILE A 186 8.33 -5.20 11.61
N TYR A 187 7.02 -5.01 11.52
CA TYR A 187 6.04 -5.83 12.24
C TYR A 187 4.70 -5.86 11.50
N ARG A 188 3.95 -6.96 11.67
CA ARG A 188 2.65 -7.15 11.01
C ARG A 188 1.64 -6.13 11.52
N TYR A 189 0.87 -5.55 10.60
CA TYR A 189 -0.13 -4.53 10.90
C TYR A 189 -1.55 -5.06 10.69
N HIS A 190 -1.85 -5.57 9.49
CA HIS A 190 -3.18 -6.08 9.15
C HIS A 190 -3.09 -7.11 8.02
N ASP A 191 -3.99 -8.09 8.02
CA ASP A 191 -4.13 -9.07 6.94
C ASP A 191 -5.53 -8.95 6.34
N TRP A 192 -5.61 -8.97 5.01
CA TRP A 192 -6.85 -8.87 4.25
C TRP A 192 -7.02 -10.12 3.40
N LEU A 193 -8.12 -10.86 3.61
CA LEU A 193 -8.53 -11.87 2.65
C LEU A 193 -9.25 -11.17 1.50
N VAL A 194 -8.78 -11.37 0.28
CA VAL A 194 -9.41 -10.86 -0.93
C VAL A 194 -9.85 -12.05 -1.76
N TYR A 195 -11.17 -12.17 -1.96
CA TYR A 195 -11.74 -13.26 -2.73
C TYR A 195 -11.54 -13.08 -4.24
N ALA A 196 -11.42 -14.19 -4.95
CA ALA A 196 -11.42 -14.26 -6.41
C ALA A 196 -12.54 -13.41 -7.01
N GLY A 197 -12.21 -12.65 -8.05
CA GLY A 197 -13.14 -11.74 -8.71
C GLY A 197 -13.36 -10.40 -7.99
N THR A 198 -12.80 -10.17 -6.79
CA THR A 198 -12.81 -8.84 -6.17
C THR A 198 -12.07 -7.86 -7.09
N THR A 199 -12.72 -6.76 -7.46
CA THR A 199 -12.16 -5.83 -8.44
C THR A 199 -10.97 -5.09 -7.86
N ALA A 200 -10.01 -4.76 -8.73
CA ALA A 200 -8.77 -4.14 -8.30
C ALA A 200 -8.98 -2.76 -7.68
N GLY A 201 -10.02 -2.03 -8.11
CA GLY A 201 -10.45 -0.78 -7.48
C GLY A 201 -11.03 -0.99 -6.07
N ALA A 202 -11.81 -2.04 -5.86
CA ALA A 202 -12.28 -2.40 -4.51
C ALA A 202 -11.11 -2.76 -3.60
N ILE A 203 -10.11 -3.49 -4.10
CA ILE A 203 -8.88 -3.81 -3.35
C ILE A 203 -8.13 -2.53 -2.99
N ALA A 204 -7.89 -1.64 -3.95
CA ALA A 204 -7.22 -0.36 -3.73
C ALA A 204 -7.91 0.46 -2.64
N ALA A 205 -9.25 0.50 -2.64
CA ALA A 205 -10.04 1.12 -1.59
C ALA A 205 -9.92 0.37 -0.25
N LEU A 206 -10.03 -0.96 -0.25
CA LEU A 206 -9.99 -1.82 0.94
C LEU A 206 -8.69 -1.64 1.73
N ILE A 207 -7.55 -1.73 1.06
CA ILE A 207 -6.24 -1.70 1.72
C ILE A 207 -5.62 -0.30 1.69
N SER A 208 -6.33 0.70 1.15
CA SER A 208 -5.88 2.09 1.04
C SER A 208 -4.53 2.24 0.33
N ILE A 209 -4.36 1.56 -0.82
CA ILE A 209 -3.13 1.68 -1.64
C ILE A 209 -3.42 1.98 -3.11
N PRO A 210 -2.48 2.64 -3.82
CA PRO A 210 -2.66 2.98 -5.22
C PRO A 210 -2.77 1.74 -6.12
N MET A 211 -3.43 1.91 -7.26
CA MET A 211 -3.61 0.85 -8.25
C MET A 211 -2.29 0.30 -8.79
N SER A 212 -1.26 1.14 -8.92
CA SER A 212 0.11 0.72 -9.21
C SER A 212 0.64 -0.33 -8.24
N ALA A 213 0.34 -0.18 -6.94
CA ALA A 213 0.75 -1.13 -5.92
C ALA A 213 -0.09 -2.41 -5.96
N VAL A 214 -1.41 -2.29 -6.16
CA VAL A 214 -2.32 -3.46 -6.32
C VAL A 214 -1.85 -4.37 -7.46
N ALA A 215 -1.59 -3.82 -8.65
CA ALA A 215 -1.18 -4.64 -9.79
C ALA A 215 0.25 -5.20 -9.67
N ALA A 216 1.11 -4.54 -8.89
CA ALA A 216 2.47 -5.02 -8.63
C ALA A 216 2.48 -6.22 -7.70
N VAL A 217 1.62 -6.22 -6.68
CA VAL A 217 1.59 -7.29 -5.67
C VAL A 217 0.56 -8.37 -5.94
N LEU A 218 -0.42 -8.14 -6.83
CA LEU A 218 -1.53 -9.08 -7.11
C LEU A 218 -1.59 -9.56 -8.57
N THR A 219 -1.98 -10.82 -8.77
CA THR A 219 -2.42 -11.33 -10.08
C THR A 219 -3.87 -10.96 -10.36
N LEU A 220 -4.10 -10.27 -11.48
CA LEU A 220 -5.40 -9.76 -11.89
C LEU A 220 -5.82 -10.35 -13.24
N VAL A 221 -7.12 -10.57 -13.41
CA VAL A 221 -7.78 -11.00 -14.66
C VAL A 221 -8.92 -10.05 -15.00
N SER A 222 -9.13 -9.84 -16.30
CA SER A 222 -10.29 -9.10 -16.81
C SER A 222 -11.57 -9.89 -16.55
N LEU A 223 -12.55 -9.26 -15.92
CA LEU A 223 -13.90 -9.79 -15.74
C LEU A 223 -14.74 -9.48 -16.98
N GLY A 224 -15.94 -10.07 -17.11
CA GLY A 224 -16.79 -9.93 -18.31
C GLY A 224 -17.10 -8.49 -18.75
N SER A 225 -16.92 -7.50 -17.86
CA SER A 225 -17.06 -6.06 -18.15
C SER A 225 -15.73 -5.36 -18.49
N GLY A 226 -14.59 -6.04 -18.61
CA GLY A 226 -13.29 -5.38 -18.79
C GLY A 226 -12.69 -4.77 -17.51
N VAL A 227 -13.43 -4.78 -16.40
CA VAL A 227 -12.92 -4.43 -15.07
C VAL A 227 -12.01 -5.57 -14.60
N TYR A 228 -10.88 -5.25 -13.98
CA TYR A 228 -9.95 -6.28 -13.50
C TYR A 228 -10.27 -6.69 -12.07
N GLY A 229 -10.19 -7.99 -11.78
CA GLY A 229 -10.29 -8.53 -10.42
C GLY A 229 -9.22 -9.59 -10.15
N VAL A 230 -9.06 -9.99 -8.89
CA VAL A 230 -8.04 -10.99 -8.52
C VAL A 230 -8.39 -12.38 -9.04
N VAL A 231 -7.40 -13.15 -9.47
CA VAL A 231 -7.59 -14.46 -10.12
C VAL A 231 -8.09 -15.53 -9.15
N GLU A 232 -7.57 -15.52 -7.93
CA GLU A 232 -7.85 -16.50 -6.88
C GLU A 232 -7.93 -15.81 -5.52
N ASP A 233 -8.45 -16.54 -4.53
CA ASP A 233 -8.49 -16.04 -3.16
C ASP A 233 -7.07 -15.83 -2.65
N ILE A 234 -6.78 -14.62 -2.18
CA ILE A 234 -5.43 -14.23 -1.74
C ILE A 234 -5.45 -13.56 -0.38
N MET A 235 -4.43 -13.87 0.42
CA MET A 235 -4.11 -13.14 1.64
C MET A 235 -3.18 -11.98 1.32
N VAL A 236 -3.69 -10.75 1.35
CA VAL A 236 -2.88 -9.54 1.23
C VAL A 236 -2.45 -9.10 2.63
N ARG A 237 -1.14 -9.02 2.86
CA ARG A 237 -0.59 -8.75 4.20
C ARG A 237 0.06 -7.37 4.24
N GLU A 238 -0.37 -6.54 5.17
CA GLU A 238 0.18 -5.21 5.45
C GLU A 238 1.08 -5.26 6.69
N PHE A 239 2.28 -4.70 6.54
CA PHE A 239 3.27 -4.56 7.60
C PHE A 239 3.61 -3.09 7.81
N VAL A 240 3.93 -2.73 9.04
CA VAL A 240 4.71 -1.53 9.33
C VAL A 240 6.15 -1.81 8.95
N ALA A 241 6.79 -0.88 8.23
CA ALA A 241 8.15 -1.03 7.71
C ALA A 241 8.93 0.29 7.85
N ASN A 242 9.04 0.78 9.09
CA ASN A 242 9.64 2.08 9.36
C ASN A 242 11.17 2.02 9.26
N VAL A 243 11.77 3.13 8.84
CA VAL A 243 13.23 3.33 8.87
C VAL A 243 13.53 4.42 9.88
N HIS A 244 14.27 4.09 10.94
CA HIS A 244 14.70 5.10 11.91
C HIS A 244 16.16 5.42 11.71
N TYR A 245 16.44 6.71 11.82
CA TYR A 245 17.76 7.29 11.85
C TYR A 245 17.92 7.99 13.19
N ASN A 246 19.03 7.72 13.86
CA ASN A 246 19.36 8.31 15.15
C ASN A 246 20.75 8.93 15.09
N LYS A 247 20.82 10.24 15.30
CA LYS A 247 22.07 10.98 15.47
C LYS A 247 22.37 11.12 16.96
N THR A 248 23.59 10.79 17.34
CA THR A 248 24.09 10.91 18.73
C THR A 248 25.35 11.76 18.75
N VAL A 249 25.38 12.74 19.63
CA VAL A 249 26.56 13.56 19.90
C VAL A 249 27.31 12.96 21.07
N ASN A 250 28.62 12.77 20.90
CA ASN A 250 29.55 12.31 21.93
C ASN A 250 30.54 13.44 22.26
N VAL A 251 30.70 13.75 23.55
CA VAL A 251 31.73 14.66 24.08
C VAL A 251 32.48 13.90 25.19
N GLY A 252 33.76 13.60 24.98
CA GLY A 252 34.54 12.77 25.91
C GLY A 252 33.98 11.34 26.03
N ASN A 253 33.52 10.98 27.23
CA ASN A 253 32.88 9.69 27.55
C ASN A 253 31.35 9.83 27.76
N SER A 254 30.75 10.96 27.38
CA SER A 254 29.32 11.24 27.58
C SER A 254 28.57 11.38 26.27
N TYR A 255 27.26 11.12 26.30
CA TYR A 255 26.34 11.26 25.16
C TYR A 255 25.31 12.36 25.41
N PRO A 256 25.73 13.63 25.45
CA PRO A 256 24.93 14.74 25.98
C PRO A 256 23.72 15.12 25.11
N TYR A 257 23.63 14.63 23.87
CA TYR A 257 22.50 14.92 22.99
C TYR A 257 22.23 13.83 21.94
N ARG A 258 20.95 13.68 21.57
CA ARG A 258 20.46 12.79 20.51
C ARG A 258 19.32 13.45 19.75
N ALA A 259 19.22 13.16 18.45
CA ALA A 259 18.11 13.56 17.59
C ALA A 259 17.70 12.41 16.67
N GLY A 260 16.40 12.26 16.44
CA GLY A 260 15.80 11.17 15.65
C GLY A 260 15.09 11.65 14.39
N LYS A 261 15.09 10.80 13.37
CA LYS A 261 14.23 10.89 12.18
C LYS A 261 13.65 9.51 11.88
N THR A 262 12.36 9.44 11.63
CA THR A 262 11.66 8.21 11.20
C THR A 262 10.97 8.45 9.87
N GLU A 263 11.35 7.66 8.87
CA GLU A 263 10.58 7.50 7.63
C GLU A 263 9.54 6.41 7.87
N LYS A 264 8.27 6.78 8.00
CA LYS A 264 7.20 5.81 8.20
C LYS A 264 6.78 5.23 6.86
N ASN A 265 6.75 3.90 6.80
CA ASN A 265 6.30 3.19 5.61
C ASN A 265 5.31 2.08 5.96
N ARG A 266 4.62 1.62 4.93
CA ARG A 266 3.93 0.33 4.90
C ARG A 266 4.53 -0.56 3.84
N ALA A 267 4.65 -1.84 4.16
CA ALA A 267 4.93 -2.85 3.18
C ALA A 267 3.66 -3.66 2.93
N ILE A 268 3.31 -3.86 1.67
CA ILE A 268 2.23 -4.74 1.26
C ILE A 268 2.86 -5.94 0.57
N VAL A 269 2.47 -7.14 0.99
CA VAL A 269 2.91 -8.41 0.40
C VAL A 269 1.69 -9.08 -0.22
N GLY A 270 1.81 -9.45 -1.48
CA GLY A 270 0.80 -10.24 -2.22
C GLY A 270 1.40 -11.51 -2.83
N ASP A 271 0.84 -11.99 -3.94
CA ASP A 271 1.27 -13.23 -4.62
C ASP A 271 2.50 -13.00 -5.49
N LYS A 272 2.59 -11.85 -6.13
CA LYS A 272 3.64 -11.54 -7.09
C LYS A 272 4.89 -10.97 -6.44
N ASP A 273 4.70 -9.99 -5.57
CA ASP A 273 5.80 -9.19 -5.06
C ASP A 273 5.39 -8.41 -3.79
N ILE A 274 6.32 -7.59 -3.33
CA ILE A 274 6.15 -6.62 -2.26
C ILE A 274 6.16 -5.19 -2.79
N VAL A 275 5.49 -4.28 -2.09
CA VAL A 275 5.59 -2.84 -2.36
C VAL A 275 5.80 -2.07 -1.06
N ILE A 276 6.82 -1.20 -1.04
CA ILE A 276 7.13 -0.29 0.07
C ILE A 276 6.56 1.12 -0.18
N LEU A 277 5.45 1.41 0.49
CA LEU A 277 4.73 2.68 0.42
C LEU A 277 5.20 3.62 1.53
N HIS A 278 5.74 4.77 1.12
CA HIS A 278 6.09 5.84 2.05
C HIS A 278 4.83 6.60 2.48
N LYS A 279 4.65 6.80 3.80
CA LYS A 279 3.51 7.52 4.38
C LYS A 279 3.90 8.93 4.82
N ASP A 280 4.85 9.04 5.73
CA ASP A 280 5.25 10.33 6.31
C ASP A 280 6.68 10.26 6.86
N THR A 281 7.28 11.44 7.03
CA THR A 281 8.54 11.60 7.75
C THR A 281 8.29 12.39 9.02
N ILE A 282 8.78 11.88 10.15
CA ILE A 282 8.83 12.61 11.43
C ILE A 282 10.30 12.81 11.77
N ALA A 283 10.71 14.03 12.09
CA ALA A 283 12.07 14.34 12.50
C ALA A 283 12.07 15.36 13.63
N ASP A 284 13.07 15.28 14.51
CA ASP A 284 13.38 16.40 15.39
C ASP A 284 13.74 17.64 14.57
N HIS A 285 13.33 18.81 15.05
CA HIS A 285 13.46 20.08 14.31
C HIS A 285 14.91 20.41 13.92
N ASP A 286 15.90 19.96 14.69
CA ASP A 286 17.33 20.17 14.48
C ASP A 286 18.03 18.98 13.79
N TYR A 287 17.30 17.92 13.43
CA TYR A 287 17.89 16.67 12.90
C TYR A 287 18.82 16.88 11.69
N ASN A 288 18.46 17.81 10.80
CA ASN A 288 19.22 18.08 9.57
C ASN A 288 20.37 19.10 9.77
N ASP A 289 20.47 19.74 10.93
CA ASP A 289 21.49 20.76 11.23
C ASP A 289 22.58 20.18 12.14
N ASN A 290 23.58 19.53 11.53
CA ASN A 290 24.69 18.91 12.28
C ASN A 290 25.40 19.89 13.21
N TYR A 291 25.57 21.15 12.80
CA TYR A 291 26.24 22.17 13.61
C TYR A 291 25.44 22.47 14.88
N SER A 292 24.12 22.70 14.74
CA SER A 292 23.22 22.91 15.86
C SER A 292 23.23 21.72 16.83
N LEU A 293 23.16 20.48 16.30
CA LEU A 293 23.24 19.26 17.11
C LEU A 293 24.55 19.21 17.91
N LEU A 294 25.69 19.40 17.26
CA LEU A 294 27.03 19.36 17.86
C LEU A 294 27.18 20.43 18.94
N LYS A 295 26.77 21.66 18.64
CA LYS A 295 26.81 22.79 19.59
C LYS A 295 25.95 22.53 20.82
N LYS A 296 24.71 22.06 20.63
CA LYS A 296 23.81 21.68 21.71
C LYS A 296 24.37 20.54 22.56
N GLY A 297 25.10 19.60 21.96
CA GLY A 297 25.83 18.57 22.68
C GLY A 297 26.94 19.13 23.57
N ILE A 298 27.74 20.09 23.08
CA ILE A 298 28.76 20.78 23.89
C ILE A 298 28.10 21.57 25.02
N ASP A 299 27.07 22.37 24.73
CA ASP A 299 26.38 23.18 25.73
C ASP A 299 25.71 22.30 26.82
N ASN A 300 25.08 21.19 26.44
CA ASN A 300 24.54 20.21 27.39
C ASN A 300 25.66 19.58 28.24
N TYR A 301 26.79 19.21 27.63
CA TYR A 301 27.91 18.63 28.37
C TYR A 301 28.44 19.57 29.45
N ILE A 302 28.60 20.86 29.13
CA ILE A 302 29.03 21.91 30.08
C ILE A 302 27.98 22.16 31.17
N LYS A 303 26.69 22.09 30.81
CA LYS A 303 25.61 22.37 31.77
C LYS A 303 25.47 21.27 32.84
N PHE A 304 25.80 20.03 32.49
CA PHE A 304 25.52 18.85 33.32
C PHE A 304 26.76 18.12 33.85
N ASN A 305 27.98 18.62 33.57
CA ASN A 305 29.24 18.19 34.19
C ASN A 305 30.01 19.40 34.68
#